data_AF-A0AAE3MMF6-F1
#
_entry.id   AF-A0AAE3MMF6-F1
#
_cell.length_a   1.000
_cell.length_b   1.000
_cell.length_c   1.000
_cell.angle_alpha   90.00
_cell.angle_beta   90.00
_cell.angle_gamma   90.00
#
_symmetry.space_group_name_H-M   'P 1'
#
loop_
_entity.id
_entity.type
_entity.pdbx_description
1 polymer ?
#
loop_
_entity_poly.entity_id
_entity_poly.type
_entity_poly.pdbx_seq_one_letter_code
_entity_poly.pdbx_strand_id
1 'polypeptide(L)'
;MNPPLIYRKALELCELSRAIASYVTHNKDLLKLYQSNSLRDIIADSLLTDTILIQQQIDRAEKSSNPVVRFRTTRFISVMIRNLQGYTNGLEHHGVNEKEYLNLLRIEIKSFKKAFKKWSKTLGKHNGEGNWGYQDYLGY
;
A
#
# COMPACT_ATOMS: atom_id res chain seq x y z
N MET A 1 -7.51 -2.60 22.84
CA MET A 1 -7.95 -3.41 21.69
C MET A 1 -6.74 -3.69 20.80
N ASN A 2 -6.52 -4.93 20.38
CA ASN A 2 -5.48 -5.24 19.39
C ASN A 2 -5.92 -4.73 18.00
N PRO A 3 -5.04 -4.02 17.26
CA PRO A 3 -5.40 -3.52 15.93
C PRO A 3 -5.71 -4.69 14.97
N PRO A 4 -6.61 -4.50 14.00
CA PRO A 4 -6.90 -5.50 12.98
C PRO A 4 -5.61 -5.96 12.30
N LEU A 5 -5.52 -7.26 11.96
CA LEU A 5 -4.34 -7.83 11.28
C LEU A 5 -3.90 -7.02 10.05
N ILE A 6 -4.87 -6.46 9.31
CA ILE A 6 -4.60 -5.61 8.14
C ILE A 6 -3.83 -4.33 8.50
N TYR A 7 -4.10 -3.72 9.66
CA TYR A 7 -3.44 -2.50 10.10
C TYR A 7 -1.99 -2.81 10.48
N ARG A 8 -1.76 -3.91 11.20
CA ARG A 8 -0.40 -4.39 11.48
C ARG A 8 0.38 -4.65 10.19
N LYS A 9 -0.26 -5.28 9.20
CA LYS A 9 0.35 -5.49 7.88
C LYS A 9 0.65 -4.19 7.13
N ALA A 10 -0.18 -3.16 7.28
CA ALA A 10 0.10 -1.85 6.71
C ALA A 10 1.31 -1.17 7.38
N LEU A 11 1.48 -1.32 8.69
CA LEU A 11 2.64 -0.81 9.42
C LEU A 11 3.93 -1.51 8.96
N GLU A 12 3.94 -2.84 8.91
CA GLU A 12 5.09 -3.63 8.44
C GLU A 12 5.50 -3.23 7.00
N LEU A 13 4.51 -3.05 6.11
CA LEU A 13 4.73 -2.57 4.74
C LEU A 13 5.32 -1.15 4.71
N CYS A 14 4.83 -0.24 5.56
CA CYS A 14 5.32 1.13 5.66
C CYS A 14 6.76 1.19 6.20
N GLU A 15 7.09 0.38 7.20
CA GLU A 15 8.45 0.32 7.76
C GLU A 15 9.45 -0.19 6.73
N LEU A 16 9.13 -1.28 6.02
CA LEU A 16 10.00 -1.78 4.95
C LEU A 16 10.13 -0.76 3.82
N SER A 17 9.02 -0.10 3.44
CA SER A 17 9.05 0.95 2.41
C SER A 17 9.92 2.14 2.83
N ARG A 18 9.95 2.50 4.12
CA ARG A 18 10.86 3.51 4.68
C ARG A 18 12.31 3.10 4.59
N ALA A 19 12.62 1.84 4.91
CA ALA A 19 13.99 1.31 4.77
C ALA A 19 14.45 1.34 3.30
N ILE A 20 13.59 0.93 2.35
CA ILE A 20 13.88 0.98 0.92
C ILE A 20 14.06 2.43 0.45
N ALA A 21 13.15 3.34 0.81
CA ALA A 21 13.26 4.76 0.45
C ALA A 21 14.57 5.37 0.97
N SER A 22 14.94 5.10 2.22
CA SER A 22 16.20 5.56 2.80
C SER A 22 17.41 5.05 1.99
N TYR A 23 17.38 3.76 1.64
CA TYR A 23 18.43 3.13 0.86
C TYR A 23 18.58 3.73 -0.54
N VAL A 24 17.50 3.77 -1.32
CA VAL A 24 17.54 4.19 -2.74
C VAL A 24 17.84 5.68 -2.90
N THR A 25 17.52 6.49 -1.88
CA THR A 25 17.71 7.95 -1.93
C THR A 25 19.02 8.41 -1.27
N HIS A 26 19.84 7.47 -0.79
CA HIS A 26 21.05 7.75 -0.01
C HIS A 26 20.77 8.59 1.25
N ASN A 27 19.72 8.22 1.99
CA ASN A 27 19.27 8.83 3.24
C ASN A 27 18.86 10.32 3.11
N LYS A 28 18.30 10.71 1.96
CA LYS A 28 17.63 12.01 1.85
C LYS A 28 16.38 12.02 2.73
N ASP A 29 16.18 13.10 3.46
CA ASP A 29 14.92 13.33 4.17
C ASP A 29 13.77 13.62 3.17
N LEU A 30 12.53 13.43 3.65
CA LEU A 30 11.32 13.49 2.82
C LEU A 30 11.12 14.85 2.13
N LEU A 31 11.58 15.93 2.78
CA LEU A 31 11.50 17.29 2.25
C LEU A 31 12.45 17.49 1.06
N LYS A 32 13.64 16.88 1.10
CA LYS A 32 14.57 16.83 -0.03
C LYS A 32 14.10 15.92 -1.16
N LEU A 33 13.36 14.85 -0.88
CA LEU A 33 12.78 14.00 -1.92
C LEU A 33 11.75 14.77 -2.75
N TYR A 34 10.88 15.53 -2.08
CA TYR A 34 9.86 16.35 -2.74
C TYR A 34 10.45 17.39 -3.72
N GLN A 35 11.65 17.89 -3.43
CA GLN A 35 12.35 18.87 -4.26
C GLN A 35 13.23 18.23 -5.35
N SER A 36 13.31 16.90 -5.40
CA SER A 36 14.24 16.21 -6.28
C SER A 36 13.66 15.97 -7.68
N ASN A 37 14.49 16.23 -8.69
CA ASN A 37 14.21 15.86 -10.08
C ASN A 37 14.68 14.43 -10.43
N SER A 38 15.22 13.69 -9.46
CA SER A 38 15.58 12.29 -9.65
C SER A 38 14.33 11.43 -9.66
N LEU A 39 14.12 10.68 -10.73
CA LEU A 39 13.01 9.73 -10.82
C LEU A 39 13.02 8.71 -9.67
N ARG A 40 14.21 8.33 -9.18
CA ARG A 40 14.36 7.45 -8.02
C ARG A 40 13.78 8.08 -6.74
N ASP A 41 14.03 9.36 -6.54
CA ASP A 41 13.54 10.09 -5.37
C ASP A 41 12.02 10.30 -5.46
N ILE A 42 11.50 10.59 -6.66
CA ILE A 42 10.06 10.72 -6.92
C ILE A 42 9.33 9.38 -6.66
N ILE A 43 9.91 8.26 -7.11
CA ILE A 43 9.34 6.93 -6.85
C ILE A 43 9.40 6.61 -5.35
N ALA A 44 10.49 6.95 -4.66
CA ALA A 44 10.62 6.74 -3.22
C ALA A 44 9.59 7.56 -2.42
N ASP A 45 9.37 8.82 -2.78
CA ASP A 45 8.35 9.68 -2.17
C ASP A 45 6.93 9.14 -2.40
N SER A 46 6.63 8.73 -3.65
CA SER A 46 5.34 8.14 -4.02
C SER A 46 5.08 6.82 -3.28
N LEU A 47 6.12 5.99 -3.13
CA LEU A 47 6.09 4.75 -2.34
C LEU A 47 5.70 5.03 -0.88
N LEU A 48 6.37 5.98 -0.23
CA LEU A 48 6.07 6.34 1.16
C LEU A 48 4.66 6.90 1.31
N THR A 49 4.29 7.82 0.43
CA THR A 49 2.96 8.46 0.42
C THR A 49 1.85 7.41 0.36
N ASP A 50 1.93 6.47 -0.59
CA ASP A 50 0.91 5.42 -0.71
C ASP A 50 0.85 4.51 0.54
N THR A 51 1.98 4.15 1.15
CA THR A 51 1.95 3.33 2.38
C THR A 51 1.37 4.05 3.60
N ILE A 52 1.53 5.37 3.69
CA ILE A 52 0.91 6.19 4.74
C ILE A 52 -0.61 6.31 4.48
N LEU A 53 -1.00 6.59 3.24
CA LEU A 53 -2.40 6.70 2.85
C LEU A 53 -3.16 5.39 3.08
N ILE A 54 -2.53 4.23 2.82
CA ILE A 54 -3.12 2.91 3.13
C ILE A 54 -3.53 2.82 4.60
N GLN A 55 -2.68 3.24 5.54
CA GLN A 55 -2.97 3.18 6.98
C GLN A 55 -4.16 4.08 7.34
N GLN A 56 -4.17 5.32 6.83
CA GLN A 56 -5.26 6.26 7.05
C GLN A 56 -6.59 5.75 6.48
N GLN A 57 -6.53 5.10 5.31
CA GLN A 57 -7.69 4.48 4.68
C GLN A 57 -8.25 3.32 5.51
N ILE A 58 -7.39 2.43 6.03
CA ILE A 58 -7.83 1.34 6.91
C ILE A 58 -8.51 1.91 8.15
N ASP A 59 -7.88 2.85 8.85
CA ASP A 59 -8.43 3.48 10.06
C ASP A 59 -9.80 4.13 9.78
N ARG A 60 -9.92 4.84 8.65
CA ARG A 60 -11.18 5.45 8.21
C ARG A 60 -12.29 4.41 7.99
N ALA A 61 -12.00 3.28 7.35
CA ALA A 61 -13.01 2.25 7.09
C ALA A 61 -13.44 1.50 8.35
N GLU A 62 -12.50 1.24 9.27
CA GLU A 62 -12.78 0.61 10.56
C GLU A 62 -13.70 1.48 11.42
N LYS A 63 -13.48 2.80 11.44
CA LYS A 63 -14.29 3.76 12.19
C LYS A 63 -15.63 4.11 11.54
N SER A 64 -15.79 3.83 10.25
CA SER A 64 -17.01 4.19 9.52
C SER A 64 -18.03 3.06 9.55
N SER A 65 -19.30 3.38 9.86
CA SER A 65 -20.45 2.49 9.63
C SER A 65 -21.04 2.63 8.23
N ASN A 66 -20.67 3.68 7.48
CA ASN A 66 -21.19 3.96 6.14
C ASN A 66 -20.62 2.97 5.10
N PRO A 67 -21.47 2.17 4.42
CA PRO A 67 -21.02 1.18 3.42
C PRO A 67 -20.31 1.79 2.20
N VAL A 68 -20.73 2.98 1.77
CA VAL A 68 -20.12 3.69 0.63
C VAL A 68 -18.69 4.12 0.97
N VAL A 69 -18.47 4.61 2.20
CA VAL A 69 -17.12 4.95 2.67
C VAL A 69 -16.24 3.71 2.67
N ARG A 70 -16.71 2.59 3.24
CA ARG A 70 -15.98 1.32 3.27
C ARG A 70 -15.64 0.83 1.85
N PHE A 71 -16.61 0.83 0.94
CA PHE A 71 -16.41 0.45 -0.45
C PHE A 71 -15.34 1.32 -1.13
N ARG A 72 -15.48 2.65 -1.04
CA ARG A 72 -14.52 3.59 -1.63
C ARG A 72 -13.11 3.36 -1.08
N THR A 73 -12.98 3.14 0.22
CA THR A 73 -11.69 2.82 0.85
C THR A 73 -11.07 1.56 0.24
N THR A 74 -11.83 0.47 0.05
CA THR A 74 -11.28 -0.74 -0.57
C THR A 74 -10.81 -0.48 -2.00
N ARG A 75 -11.52 0.35 -2.76
CA ARG A 75 -11.11 0.74 -4.13
C ARG A 75 -9.82 1.55 -4.11
N PHE A 76 -9.69 2.52 -3.19
CA PHE A 76 -8.47 3.32 -3.04
C PHE A 76 -7.25 2.47 -2.68
N ILE A 77 -7.37 1.58 -1.69
CA ILE A 77 -6.26 0.70 -1.30
C ILE A 77 -5.87 -0.23 -2.45
N SER A 78 -6.83 -0.71 -3.26
CA SER A 78 -6.55 -1.54 -4.44
C SER A 78 -5.71 -0.80 -5.48
N VAL A 79 -5.92 0.51 -5.66
CA VAL A 79 -5.09 1.35 -6.53
C VAL A 79 -3.67 1.45 -5.96
N MET A 80 -3.54 1.78 -4.68
CA MET A 80 -2.24 1.92 -4.02
C MET A 80 -1.43 0.62 -4.08
N ILE A 81 -2.05 -0.55 -3.88
CA ILE A 81 -1.35 -1.85 -4.04
C ILE A 81 -0.76 -2.00 -5.44
N ARG A 82 -1.48 -1.61 -6.50
CA ARG A 82 -0.95 -1.67 -7.87
C ARG A 82 0.18 -0.67 -8.09
N ASN A 83 0.04 0.54 -7.54
CA ASN A 83 1.09 1.55 -7.57
C ASN A 83 2.38 1.03 -6.92
N LEU A 84 2.28 0.43 -5.73
CA LEU A 84 3.42 -0.15 -5.02
C LEU A 84 4.17 -1.20 -5.87
N GLN A 85 3.44 -2.04 -6.61
CA GLN A 85 4.05 -2.97 -7.56
C GLN A 85 4.79 -2.22 -8.68
N GLY A 86 4.15 -1.19 -9.25
CA GLY A 86 4.76 -0.31 -10.25
C GLY A 86 6.04 0.37 -9.76
N TYR A 87 6.06 0.87 -8.52
CA TYR A 87 7.24 1.48 -7.92
C TYR A 87 8.41 0.51 -7.81
N THR A 88 8.17 -0.74 -7.39
CA THR A 88 9.26 -1.74 -7.36
C THR A 88 9.86 -2.00 -8.73
N ASN A 89 9.03 -1.99 -9.79
CA ASN A 89 9.51 -2.16 -11.16
C ASN A 89 10.26 -0.92 -11.65
N GLY A 90 9.75 0.28 -11.36
CA GLY A 90 10.41 1.54 -11.69
C GLY A 90 11.80 1.64 -11.03
N LEU A 91 11.92 1.31 -9.75
CA LEU A 91 13.22 1.29 -9.06
C LEU A 91 14.20 0.30 -9.68
N GLU A 92 13.75 -0.90 -10.05
CA GLU A 92 14.59 -1.90 -10.72
C GLU A 92 15.06 -1.41 -12.10
N HIS A 93 14.16 -0.84 -12.90
CA HIS A 93 14.51 -0.31 -14.23
C HIS A 93 15.43 0.91 -14.17
N HIS A 94 15.39 1.71 -13.09
CA HIS A 94 16.22 2.89 -12.89
C HIS A 94 17.49 2.63 -12.04
N GLY A 95 18.02 1.41 -12.13
CA GLY A 95 19.39 1.09 -11.73
C GLY A 95 19.60 0.90 -10.23
N VAL A 96 18.58 0.44 -9.50
CA VAL A 96 18.81 -0.16 -8.17
C VAL A 96 19.34 -1.59 -8.40
N ASN A 97 20.61 -1.82 -8.06
CA ASN A 97 21.34 -3.05 -8.38
C ASN A 97 21.00 -4.20 -7.43
N GLU A 98 20.58 -3.86 -6.21
CA GLU A 98 20.35 -4.75 -5.08
C GLU A 98 18.92 -5.26 -5.11
N LYS A 99 18.67 -6.16 -6.06
CA LYS A 99 17.35 -6.74 -6.35
C LYS A 99 16.76 -7.48 -5.16
N GLU A 100 17.58 -7.95 -4.24
CA GLU A 100 17.18 -8.64 -3.02
C GLU A 100 16.29 -7.75 -2.15
N TYR A 101 16.65 -6.46 -1.99
CA TYR A 101 15.86 -5.52 -1.21
C TYR A 101 14.50 -5.22 -1.88
N LEU A 102 14.48 -5.05 -3.20
CA LEU A 102 13.23 -4.89 -3.95
C LEU A 102 12.38 -6.17 -3.90
N ASN A 103 13.00 -7.35 -3.88
CA ASN A 103 12.30 -8.61 -3.74
C ASN A 103 11.65 -8.76 -2.36
N LEU A 104 12.32 -8.34 -1.28
CA LEU A 104 11.71 -8.27 0.05
C LEU A 104 10.47 -7.39 0.05
N LEU A 105 10.53 -6.20 -0.56
CA LEU A 105 9.38 -5.31 -0.68
C LEU A 105 8.24 -5.96 -1.47
N ARG A 106 8.53 -6.64 -2.58
CA ARG A 106 7.52 -7.39 -3.37
C ARG A 106 6.86 -8.50 -2.57
N ILE A 107 7.61 -9.20 -1.73
CA ILE A 107 7.07 -10.23 -0.82
C ILE A 107 6.12 -9.59 0.19
N GLU A 108 6.49 -8.46 0.80
CA GLU A 108 5.61 -7.79 1.76
C GLU A 108 4.36 -7.20 1.09
N ILE A 109 4.46 -6.63 -0.12
CA ILE A 109 3.29 -6.20 -0.90
C ILE A 109 2.34 -7.38 -1.16
N LYS A 110 2.86 -8.55 -1.53
CA LYS A 110 2.04 -9.77 -1.72
C LYS A 110 1.39 -10.23 -0.41
N SER A 111 2.13 -10.15 0.69
CA SER A 111 1.64 -10.47 2.05
C SER A 111 0.49 -9.53 2.45
N PHE A 112 0.68 -8.22 2.29
CA PHE A 112 -0.33 -7.20 2.52
C PHE A 112 -1.56 -7.41 1.63
N LYS A 113 -1.39 -7.66 0.31
CA LYS A 113 -2.50 -7.93 -0.62
C LYS A 113 -3.36 -9.12 -0.15
N LYS A 114 -2.76 -10.19 0.38
CA LYS A 114 -3.49 -11.33 0.94
C LYS A 114 -4.30 -10.94 2.18
N ALA A 115 -3.72 -10.17 3.09
CA ALA A 115 -4.44 -9.66 4.27
C ALA A 115 -5.59 -8.73 3.87
N PHE A 116 -5.35 -7.83 2.91
CA PHE A 116 -6.33 -6.89 2.38
C PHE A 116 -7.54 -7.60 1.74
N LYS A 117 -7.31 -8.67 0.97
CA LYS A 117 -8.40 -9.49 0.40
C LYS A 117 -9.26 -10.17 1.46
N LYS A 118 -8.69 -10.54 2.62
CA LYS A 118 -9.46 -11.09 3.74
C LYS A 118 -10.26 -10.00 4.46
N TRP A 119 -9.63 -8.87 4.73
CA TRP A 119 -10.24 -7.73 5.40
C TRP A 119 -11.35 -7.06 4.59
N SER A 120 -11.16 -6.83 3.30
CA SER A 120 -12.21 -6.23 2.43
C SER A 120 -13.53 -7.02 2.47
N LYS A 121 -13.46 -8.35 2.60
CA LYS A 121 -14.64 -9.21 2.76
C LYS A 121 -15.37 -9.00 4.09
N THR A 122 -14.69 -8.59 5.15
CA THR A 122 -15.34 -8.30 6.44
C THR A 122 -16.13 -6.99 6.39
N LEU A 123 -15.73 -6.05 5.53
CA LEU A 123 -16.43 -4.79 5.35
C LEU A 123 -17.76 -4.93 4.58
N GLY A 124 -17.86 -5.91 3.68
CA GLY A 124 -19.02 -6.11 2.80
C GLY A 124 -20.13 -7.02 3.35
N LYS A 125 -19.99 -7.59 4.56
CA LYS A 125 -20.98 -8.52 5.15
C LYS A 125 -22.13 -7.85 5.90
N HIS A 126 -22.23 -6.52 5.89
CA HIS A 126 -23.33 -5.80 6.52
C HIS A 126 -24.32 -5.35 5.45
N ASN A 127 -25.50 -5.98 5.43
CA ASN A 127 -26.70 -5.73 4.63
C ASN A 127 -26.85 -6.68 3.43
N GLY A 128 -27.95 -7.43 3.43
CA GLY A 128 -28.30 -8.51 2.49
C GLY A 128 -28.64 -8.05 1.07
N GLU A 129 -27.87 -7.13 0.49
CA GLU A 129 -28.04 -6.68 -0.88
C GLU A 129 -26.69 -6.66 -1.61
N GLY A 130 -26.58 -7.58 -2.59
CA GLY A 130 -25.67 -7.44 -3.72
C GLY A 130 -24.20 -7.69 -3.40
N ASN A 131 -23.64 -8.69 -4.06
CA ASN A 131 -22.21 -8.83 -4.23
C ASN A 131 -21.70 -7.66 -5.11
N TRP A 132 -21.48 -6.49 -4.52
CA TRP A 132 -21.07 -5.26 -5.20
C TRP A 132 -19.65 -5.38 -5.77
N GLY A 133 -19.49 -6.06 -6.91
CA GLY A 133 -18.30 -6.00 -7.78
C GLY A 133 -16.95 -6.30 -7.13
N TYR A 134 -16.89 -6.78 -5.87
CA TYR A 134 -15.65 -6.97 -5.13
C TYR A 134 -14.73 -8.00 -5.81
N GLN A 135 -15.30 -8.90 -6.61
CA GLN A 135 -14.56 -9.90 -7.37
C GLN A 135 -13.78 -9.31 -8.56
N ASP A 136 -14.30 -8.27 -9.22
CA ASP A 136 -13.68 -7.69 -10.42
C ASP A 136 -12.39 -6.90 -10.11
N TYR A 137 -12.25 -6.41 -8.87
CA TYR A 137 -11.10 -5.62 -8.44
C TYR A 137 -9.96 -6.45 -7.83
N LEU A 138 -10.21 -7.72 -7.51
CA LEU A 138 -9.25 -8.56 -6.79
C LEU A 138 -8.24 -9.26 -7.70
N GLY A 139 -8.41 -9.19 -9.02
CA GLY A 139 -7.50 -9.72 -10.05
C GLY A 139 -7.31 -11.23 -9.93
N TYR A 140 -7.76 -11.97 -10.94
CA TYR A 140 -7.29 -13.34 -11.17
C TYR A 140 -5.80 -13.31 -11.54
#